data_AF-A0A7C6JS79-F1
#
_entry.id   AF-A0A7C6JS79-F1
#
_cell.length_a   1.000
_cell.length_b   1.000
_cell.length_c   1.000
_cell.angle_alpha   90.00
_cell.angle_beta   90.00
_cell.angle_gamma   90.00
#
_symmetry.space_group_name_H-M   'P 1'
#
loop_
_entity.id
_entity.type
_entity.pdbx_description
1 polymer ?
#
loop_
_entity_poly.entity_id
_entity_poly.type
_entity_poly.pdbx_seq_one_letter_code
_entity_poly.pdbx_strand_id
1 'polypeptide(L)'
;MASPFSADFFSLCKSAIRLWWSDAPAEACGFYAINSLLQDCRGKVSGIKLPRYVTDSANAVCRYSGWGEVVPGEFYCFLPLETEITPAERRAIAMDWQKLKRQNAPLRAVVNGKLMSVPEDFYDHLIRAHIPLGDFKLAKLIGTIMNENRIGVSDWWYAQRINKMIKAKELEIVSDNEFDYEKILKKV
;
A
#
# COMPACT_ATOMS: atom_id res chain seq x y z
N MET A 1 -16.11 5.32 30.88
CA MET A 1 -16.31 3.93 30.41
C MET A 1 -15.14 3.61 29.49
N ALA A 2 -14.17 2.83 29.97
CA ALA A 2 -12.96 2.55 29.20
C ALA A 2 -13.31 1.62 28.03
N SER A 3 -12.90 1.99 26.82
CA SER A 3 -13.02 1.15 25.63
C SER A 3 -12.34 -0.21 25.90
N PRO A 4 -12.91 -1.34 25.45
CA PRO A 4 -12.30 -2.66 25.61
C PRO A 4 -10.90 -2.76 24.98
N PHE A 5 -10.55 -1.84 24.07
CA PHE A 5 -9.18 -1.70 23.55
C PHE A 5 -8.14 -1.26 24.59
N SER A 6 -8.55 -0.65 25.71
CA SER A 6 -7.60 -0.07 26.66
C SER A 6 -6.80 -1.12 27.45
N ALA A 7 -7.43 -2.21 27.89
CA ALA A 7 -6.76 -3.23 28.71
C ALA A 7 -5.71 -4.04 27.91
N ASP A 8 -6.05 -4.44 26.69
CA ASP A 8 -5.12 -5.17 25.80
C ASP A 8 -3.99 -4.29 25.29
N PHE A 9 -4.26 -2.99 25.08
CA PHE A 9 -3.26 -2.03 24.67
C PHE A 9 -2.18 -1.81 25.73
N PHE A 10 -2.56 -1.75 27.02
CA PHE A 10 -1.58 -1.68 28.12
C PHE A 10 -0.74 -2.96 28.27
N SER A 11 -1.28 -4.12 27.89
CA SER A 11 -0.53 -5.39 27.84
C SER A 11 0.51 -5.40 26.72
N LEU A 12 0.17 -4.89 25.53
CA LEU A 12 1.09 -4.77 24.39
C LEU A 12 2.35 -3.97 24.74
N CYS A 13 2.23 -2.94 25.57
CA CYS A 13 3.36 -2.10 25.95
C CYS A 13 4.35 -2.73 26.93
N LYS A 14 4.12 -3.97 27.37
CA LYS A 14 5.08 -4.74 28.18
C LYS A 14 6.02 -5.61 27.35
N SER A 15 5.69 -5.87 26.08
CA SER A 15 6.46 -6.72 25.16
C SER A 15 7.11 -5.91 24.05
N ALA A 16 8.15 -6.48 23.42
CA ALA A 16 8.76 -5.86 22.24
C ALA A 16 7.80 -5.99 21.04
N ILE A 17 7.57 -4.89 20.33
CA ILE A 17 6.72 -4.83 19.13
C ILE A 17 7.62 -4.56 17.92
N ARG A 18 7.51 -5.40 16.89
CA ARG A 18 8.21 -5.23 15.61
C ARG A 18 7.19 -4.97 14.51
N LEU A 19 7.36 -3.85 13.81
CA LEU A 19 6.51 -3.44 12.70
C LEU A 19 7.20 -3.77 11.38
N TRP A 20 6.55 -4.57 10.55
CA TRP A 20 6.98 -4.83 9.18
C TRP A 20 6.20 -3.91 8.27
N TRP A 21 6.88 -3.05 7.50
CA TRP A 21 6.22 -2.06 6.66
C TRP A 21 7.00 -1.75 5.37
N SER A 22 6.34 -1.17 4.38
CA SER A 22 6.94 -0.73 3.12
C SER A 22 6.35 0.60 2.66
N ASP A 23 6.80 1.08 1.50
CA ASP A 23 6.23 2.26 0.85
C ASP A 23 4.93 1.95 0.07
N ALA A 24 4.41 0.71 0.10
CA ALA A 24 3.06 0.41 -0.36
C ALA A 24 2.05 1.28 0.40
N PRO A 25 1.13 2.00 -0.27
CA PRO A 25 0.24 2.94 0.40
C PRO A 25 -0.56 2.36 1.57
N ALA A 26 -1.05 1.12 1.44
CA ALA A 26 -1.78 0.44 2.50
C ALA A 26 -0.91 0.15 3.74
N GLU A 27 0.30 -0.37 3.53
CA GLU A 27 1.25 -0.67 4.62
C GLU A 27 1.78 0.60 5.27
N ALA A 28 2.06 1.64 4.49
CA ALA A 28 2.44 2.95 5.01
C ALA A 28 1.32 3.58 5.86
N CYS A 29 0.05 3.45 5.46
CA CYS A 29 -1.08 3.86 6.29
C CYS A 29 -1.13 3.06 7.60
N GLY A 30 -0.94 1.74 7.54
CA GLY A 30 -0.84 0.87 8.71
C GLY A 30 0.28 1.28 9.65
N PHE A 31 1.47 1.58 9.11
CA PHE A 31 2.61 2.07 9.87
C PHE A 31 2.30 3.38 10.61
N TYR A 32 1.69 4.35 9.93
CA TYR A 32 1.29 5.62 10.56
C TYR A 32 0.22 5.42 11.63
N ALA A 33 -0.80 4.60 11.34
CA ALA A 33 -1.89 4.33 12.26
C ALA A 33 -1.39 3.62 13.54
N ILE A 34 -0.57 2.57 13.40
CA ILE A 34 -0.03 1.82 14.54
C ILE A 34 0.92 2.68 15.37
N ASN A 35 1.81 3.46 14.75
CA ASN A 35 2.67 4.38 15.52
C ASN A 35 1.86 5.46 16.24
N SER A 36 0.72 5.89 15.68
CA SER A 36 -0.21 6.78 16.38
C SER A 36 -0.86 6.13 17.58
N LEU A 37 -1.14 4.83 17.54
CA LEU A 37 -1.63 4.09 18.71
C LEU A 37 -0.50 3.96 19.74
N LEU A 38 0.69 3.54 19.32
CA LEU A 38 1.87 3.29 20.16
C LEU A 38 2.65 4.55 20.59
N GLN A 39 2.13 5.75 20.35
CA GLN A 39 2.85 7.02 20.59
C GLN A 39 3.27 7.20 22.06
N ASP A 40 2.47 6.69 23.00
CA ASP A 40 2.70 6.78 24.45
C ASP A 40 3.22 5.46 25.04
N CYS A 41 3.45 4.46 24.19
CA CYS A 41 3.97 3.17 24.60
C CYS A 41 5.39 3.29 25.12
N ARG A 42 5.69 2.68 26.28
CA ARG A 42 7.04 2.66 26.88
C ARG A 42 7.87 1.44 26.49
N GLY A 43 7.24 0.42 25.90
CA GLY A 43 7.92 -0.79 25.41
C GLY A 43 8.82 -0.51 24.22
N LYS A 44 9.70 -1.47 23.91
CA LYS A 44 10.56 -1.43 22.73
C LYS A 44 9.70 -1.58 21.47
N VAL A 45 9.74 -0.58 20.60
CA VAL A 45 9.11 -0.64 19.27
C VAL A 45 10.20 -0.52 18.23
N SER A 46 10.22 -1.45 17.29
CA SER A 46 11.14 -1.47 16.16
C SER A 46 10.39 -1.61 14.85
N GLY A 47 11.07 -1.30 13.76
CA GLY A 47 10.55 -1.39 12.41
C GLY A 47 11.55 -2.08 11.49
N ILE A 48 11.03 -2.86 10.55
CA ILE A 48 11.76 -3.35 9.39
C ILE A 48 11.06 -2.76 8.16
N LYS A 49 11.73 -1.79 7.52
CA LYS A 49 11.28 -1.25 6.24
C LYS A 49 11.74 -2.18 5.12
N LEU A 50 10.82 -2.61 4.26
CA LEU A 50 11.15 -3.43 3.10
C LEU A 50 12.11 -2.67 2.16
N PRO A 51 13.29 -3.22 1.85
CA PRO A 51 14.21 -2.61 0.89
C PRO A 51 13.62 -2.58 -0.52
N ARG A 52 13.98 -1.56 -1.29
CA ARG A 52 13.58 -1.45 -2.71
C ARG A 52 14.19 -2.56 -3.57
N TYR A 53 15.38 -3.02 -3.22
CA TYR A 53 16.11 -4.07 -3.90
C TYR A 53 16.52 -5.10 -2.86
N VAL A 54 16.17 -6.36 -3.12
CA VAL A 54 16.54 -7.50 -2.29
C VAL A 54 17.31 -8.46 -3.17
N THR A 55 18.40 -9.01 -2.68
CA THR A 55 19.14 -10.07 -3.38
C THR A 55 18.63 -11.41 -2.87
N ASP A 56 18.17 -12.27 -3.79
CA ASP A 56 17.76 -13.62 -3.43
C ASP A 56 18.96 -14.57 -3.24
N SER A 57 18.68 -15.82 -2.87
CA SER A 57 19.70 -16.85 -2.68
C SER A 57 20.47 -17.22 -3.95
N ALA A 58 19.93 -16.91 -5.13
CA ALA A 58 20.57 -17.09 -6.43
C ALA A 58 21.34 -15.83 -6.91
N ASN A 59 21.50 -14.83 -6.05
CA ASN A 59 22.12 -13.54 -6.34
C ASN A 59 21.38 -12.71 -7.42
N ALA A 60 20.09 -12.97 -7.63
CA ALA A 60 19.23 -12.16 -8.48
C ALA A 60 18.59 -11.03 -7.67
N VAL A 61 18.32 -9.90 -8.34
CA VAL A 61 17.70 -8.74 -7.72
C VAL A 61 16.18 -8.85 -7.81
N CYS A 62 15.55 -9.04 -6.66
CA CYS A 62 14.11 -9.01 -6.48
C CYS A 62 13.62 -7.61 -6.07
N ARG A 63 12.41 -7.26 -6.52
CA ARG A 63 11.73 -5.99 -6.23
C ARG A 63 10.33 -6.28 -5.76
N TYR A 64 10.09 -6.14 -4.46
CA TYR A 64 8.76 -6.34 -3.88
C TYR A 64 7.99 -5.01 -3.85
N SER A 65 6.69 -5.07 -4.12
CA SER A 65 5.80 -3.92 -3.95
C SER A 65 5.37 -3.73 -2.50
N GLY A 66 5.44 -4.80 -1.68
CA GLY A 66 5.07 -4.82 -0.26
C GLY A 66 5.38 -6.17 0.39
N TRP A 67 5.17 -6.28 1.71
CA TRP A 67 5.48 -7.50 2.47
C TRP A 67 4.60 -8.69 2.09
N GLY A 68 3.42 -8.45 1.51
CA GLY A 68 2.54 -9.51 1.01
C GLY A 68 3.13 -10.33 -0.15
N GLU A 69 4.17 -9.83 -0.83
CA GLU A 69 4.86 -10.54 -1.91
C GLU A 69 6.08 -11.34 -1.41
N VAL A 70 6.50 -11.15 -0.15
CA VAL A 70 7.64 -11.85 0.44
C VAL A 70 7.18 -13.21 0.95
N VAL A 71 7.90 -14.28 0.62
CA VAL A 71 7.57 -15.63 1.08
C VAL A 71 7.72 -15.68 2.61
N PRO A 72 6.75 -16.24 3.37
CA PRO A 72 6.83 -16.26 4.83
C PRO A 72 8.12 -16.87 5.38
N GLY A 73 8.66 -17.88 4.70
CA GLY A 73 9.92 -18.52 5.05
C GLY A 73 11.16 -17.64 4.90
N GLU A 74 11.08 -16.48 4.25
CA GLU A 74 12.22 -15.58 3.99
C GLU A 74 12.24 -14.35 4.91
N PHE A 75 11.24 -14.17 5.77
CA PHE A 75 11.18 -13.01 6.68
C PHE A 75 12.42 -12.89 7.56
N TYR A 76 13.01 -14.01 7.97
CA TYR A 76 14.21 -14.03 8.81
C TYR A 76 15.41 -13.30 8.16
N CYS A 77 15.51 -13.30 6.82
CA CYS A 77 16.58 -12.64 6.07
C CYS A 77 16.62 -11.13 6.31
N PHE A 78 15.49 -10.53 6.71
CA PHE A 78 15.35 -9.10 6.90
C PHE A 78 15.50 -8.66 8.36
N LEU A 79 15.60 -9.60 9.32
CA LEU A 79 15.81 -9.28 10.74
C LEU A 79 17.03 -8.38 10.99
N PRO A 80 18.16 -8.51 10.27
CA PRO A 80 19.29 -7.59 10.43
C PRO A 80 19.00 -6.12 10.09
N LEU A 81 17.90 -5.84 9.37
CA LEU A 81 17.49 -4.49 8.98
C LEU A 81 16.58 -3.81 10.03
N GLU A 82 16.34 -4.47 11.16
CA GLU A 82 15.51 -3.94 12.23
C GLU A 82 16.13 -2.71 12.87
N THR A 83 15.39 -1.61 12.86
CA THR A 83 15.78 -0.35 13.51
C THR A 83 14.78 0.00 14.60
N GLU A 84 15.25 0.55 15.72
CA GLU A 84 14.35 1.10 16.74
C GLU A 84 13.54 2.28 16.16
N ILE A 85 12.26 2.34 16.51
CA ILE A 85 11.43 3.51 16.25
C ILE A 85 11.29 4.23 17.59
N THR A 86 12.01 5.31 17.77
CA THR A 86 12.08 6.02 19.05
C THR A 86 10.73 6.61 19.46
N PRO A 87 10.48 6.85 20.76
CA PRO A 87 9.26 7.53 21.20
C PRO A 87 9.04 8.91 20.54
N ALA A 88 10.11 9.62 20.22
CA ALA A 88 10.04 10.91 19.53
C ALA A 88 9.54 10.75 18.08
N GLU A 89 10.08 9.76 17.34
CA GLU A 89 9.62 9.44 15.99
C GLU A 89 8.16 8.98 15.99
N ARG A 90 7.76 8.12 16.94
CA ARG A 90 6.36 7.68 17.06
C ARG A 90 5.40 8.85 17.24
N ARG A 91 5.73 9.82 18.09
CA ARG A 91 4.92 11.03 18.28
C ARG A 91 4.88 11.90 17.02
N ALA A 92 6.01 12.06 16.32
CA ALA A 92 6.04 12.81 15.06
C ALA A 92 5.15 12.16 13.99
N ILE A 93 5.28 10.84 13.81
CA ILE A 93 4.43 10.05 12.90
C ILE A 93 2.96 10.15 13.30
N ALA A 94 2.64 10.08 14.59
CA ALA A 94 1.29 10.23 15.10
C ALA A 94 0.69 11.60 14.75
N MET A 95 1.45 12.68 14.92
CA MET A 95 1.02 14.02 14.54
C MET A 95 0.73 14.13 13.04
N ASP A 96 1.59 13.56 12.20
CA ASP A 96 1.37 13.53 10.75
C ASP A 96 0.16 12.68 10.38
N TRP A 97 -0.06 11.54 11.05
CA TRP A 97 -1.27 10.74 10.89
C TRP A 97 -2.54 11.54 11.25
N GLN A 98 -2.54 12.32 12.34
CA GLN A 98 -3.69 13.16 12.68
C GLN A 98 -3.95 14.24 11.61
N LYS A 99 -2.91 14.83 11.01
CA LYS A 99 -3.07 15.77 9.88
C LYS A 99 -3.71 15.08 8.68
N LEU A 100 -3.22 13.90 8.31
CA LEU A 100 -3.77 13.09 7.22
C LEU A 100 -5.24 12.73 7.46
N LYS A 101 -5.62 12.34 8.68
CA LYS A 101 -7.02 12.06 9.02
C LYS A 101 -7.91 13.30 8.90
N ARG A 102 -7.45 14.48 9.36
CA ARG A 102 -8.18 15.74 9.22
C ARG A 102 -8.41 16.14 7.76
N GLN A 103 -7.44 15.86 6.88
CA GLN A 103 -7.58 16.10 5.44
C GLN A 103 -8.64 15.21 4.79
N ASN A 104 -8.86 14.01 5.32
CA ASN A 104 -9.89 13.07 4.87
C ASN A 104 -9.96 12.84 3.35
N ALA A 105 -8.83 12.93 2.65
CA ALA A 105 -8.80 12.71 1.21
C ALA A 105 -9.08 11.22 0.87
N PRO A 106 -9.63 10.91 -0.31
CA PRO A 106 -10.08 9.55 -0.66
C PRO A 106 -8.93 8.55 -0.85
N LEU A 107 -7.73 9.03 -1.15
CA LEU A 107 -6.57 8.19 -1.39
C LEU A 107 -5.34 8.68 -0.60
N ARG A 108 -4.46 7.75 -0.27
CA ARG A 108 -3.13 8.02 0.28
C ARG A 108 -2.08 7.48 -0.67
N ALA A 109 -1.00 8.22 -0.83
CA ALA A 109 0.13 7.84 -1.68
C ALA A 109 1.44 8.09 -0.93
N VAL A 110 2.46 7.27 -1.18
CA VAL A 110 3.81 7.55 -0.70
C VAL A 110 4.57 8.29 -1.80
N VAL A 111 4.89 9.55 -1.56
CA VAL A 111 5.62 10.42 -2.49
C VAL A 111 6.95 10.77 -1.85
N ASN A 112 8.05 10.34 -2.48
CA ASN A 112 9.42 10.52 -1.95
C ASN A 112 9.57 10.08 -0.48
N GLY A 113 9.01 8.91 -0.14
CA GLY A 113 9.05 8.34 1.22
C GLY A 113 8.06 8.97 2.23
N LYS A 114 7.24 9.94 1.81
CA LYS A 114 6.25 10.59 2.68
C LYS A 114 4.84 10.18 2.32
N LEU A 115 4.05 9.78 3.31
CA LEU A 115 2.63 9.50 3.14
C LEU A 115 1.85 10.81 2.97
N MET A 116 1.11 10.94 1.87
CA MET A 116 0.39 12.14 1.49
C MET A 116 -1.07 11.84 1.14
N SER A 117 -1.95 12.78 1.45
CA SER A 117 -3.32 12.83 0.94
C SER A 117 -3.31 13.24 -0.51
N VAL A 118 -3.95 12.46 -1.38
CA VAL A 118 -4.05 12.74 -2.81
C VAL A 118 -5.49 12.55 -3.31
N PRO A 119 -5.85 13.17 -4.45
CA PRO A 119 -7.10 12.90 -5.15
C PRO A 119 -7.27 11.43 -5.52
N GLU A 120 -8.51 10.99 -5.73
CA GLU A 120 -8.81 9.60 -6.11
C GLU A 120 -8.29 9.21 -7.49
N ASP A 121 -7.99 10.17 -8.36
CA ASP A 121 -7.50 10.00 -9.74
C ASP A 121 -5.98 10.11 -9.86
N PHE A 122 -5.25 10.20 -8.73
CA PHE A 122 -3.82 10.49 -8.71
C PHE A 122 -2.98 9.55 -9.60
N TYR A 123 -3.32 8.26 -9.65
CA TYR A 123 -2.63 7.28 -10.51
C TYR A 123 -3.35 6.99 -11.84
N ASP A 124 -4.42 7.72 -12.20
CA ASP A 124 -5.15 7.47 -13.46
C ASP A 124 -4.26 7.66 -14.69
N HIS A 125 -3.22 8.50 -14.59
CA HIS A 125 -2.22 8.67 -15.65
C HIS A 125 -1.48 7.36 -15.96
N LEU A 126 -1.25 6.49 -14.97
CA LEU A 126 -0.67 5.17 -15.19
C LEU A 126 -1.62 4.29 -15.98
N ILE A 127 -2.91 4.28 -15.63
CA ILE A 127 -3.91 3.50 -16.36
C ILE A 127 -3.90 3.92 -17.83
N ARG A 128 -4.02 5.23 -18.10
CA ARG A 128 -4.06 5.76 -19.47
C ARG A 128 -2.82 5.42 -20.29
N ALA A 129 -1.64 5.43 -19.66
CA ALA A 129 -0.38 5.10 -20.33
C ALA A 129 -0.29 3.63 -20.78
N HIS A 130 -1.03 2.70 -20.15
CA HIS A 130 -0.98 1.28 -20.43
C HIS A 130 -2.18 0.75 -21.22
N ILE A 131 -3.16 1.61 -21.57
CA ILE A 131 -4.29 1.21 -22.43
C ILE A 131 -3.74 0.80 -23.79
N PRO A 132 -3.89 -0.47 -24.20
CA PRO A 132 -3.38 -0.93 -25.49
C PRO A 132 -4.26 -0.45 -26.64
N LEU A 133 -3.71 -0.52 -27.86
CA LEU A 133 -4.49 -0.32 -29.08
C LEU A 133 -5.38 -1.54 -29.33
N GLY A 134 -6.64 -1.30 -29.72
CA GLY A 134 -7.62 -2.34 -29.99
C GLY A 134 -8.30 -2.88 -28.73
N ASP A 135 -8.87 -4.08 -28.85
CA ASP A 135 -9.64 -4.73 -27.80
C ASP A 135 -8.71 -5.40 -26.78
N PHE A 136 -9.01 -5.25 -25.49
CA PHE A 136 -8.20 -5.81 -24.43
C PHE A 136 -9.01 -6.26 -23.23
N LYS A 137 -8.49 -7.28 -22.53
CA LYS A 137 -9.08 -7.80 -21.30
C LYS A 137 -8.72 -6.93 -20.10
N LEU A 138 -9.70 -6.62 -19.24
CA LEU A 138 -9.49 -5.80 -18.03
C LEU A 138 -8.39 -6.37 -17.12
N ALA A 139 -8.43 -7.67 -16.82
CA ALA A 139 -7.41 -8.35 -16.03
C ALA A 139 -6.00 -8.17 -16.60
N LYS A 140 -5.86 -8.22 -17.93
CA LYS A 140 -4.56 -8.09 -18.59
C LYS A 140 -4.01 -6.67 -18.46
N LEU A 141 -4.86 -5.64 -18.61
CA LEU A 141 -4.47 -4.26 -18.38
C LEU A 141 -3.99 -4.03 -16.95
N ILE A 142 -4.79 -4.44 -15.95
CA ILE A 142 -4.45 -4.27 -14.53
C ILE A 142 -3.16 -5.01 -14.19
N GLY A 143 -3.02 -6.28 -14.61
CA GLY A 143 -1.81 -7.07 -14.38
C GLY A 143 -0.56 -6.43 -14.99
N THR A 144 -0.68 -5.82 -16.17
CA THR A 144 0.42 -5.11 -16.83
C THR A 144 0.83 -3.87 -16.02
N ILE A 145 -0.13 -3.04 -15.63
CA ILE A 145 0.13 -1.83 -14.81
C ILE A 145 0.82 -2.21 -13.49
N MET A 146 0.32 -3.22 -12.79
CA MET A 146 0.87 -3.66 -11.51
C MET A 146 2.30 -4.16 -11.65
N ASN A 147 2.57 -4.99 -12.67
CA ASN A 147 3.90 -5.56 -12.87
C ASN A 147 4.96 -4.52 -13.27
N GLU A 148 4.59 -3.55 -14.12
CA GLU A 148 5.52 -2.53 -14.64
C GLU A 148 5.77 -1.41 -13.62
N ASN A 149 4.74 -0.96 -12.91
CA ASN A 149 4.85 0.22 -12.04
C ASN A 149 5.17 -0.15 -10.59
N ARG A 150 4.71 -1.31 -10.08
CA ARG A 150 4.97 -1.82 -8.72
C ARG A 150 4.79 -0.79 -7.60
N ILE A 151 3.73 0.02 -7.69
CA ILE A 151 3.44 1.10 -6.74
C ILE A 151 2.67 0.64 -5.48
N GLY A 152 2.45 -0.66 -5.30
CA GLY A 152 1.79 -1.22 -4.11
C GLY A 152 0.29 -0.90 -3.96
N VAL A 153 -0.38 -0.56 -5.07
CA VAL A 153 -1.84 -0.33 -5.13
C VAL A 153 -2.53 -1.61 -5.58
N SER A 154 -3.65 -1.96 -4.93
CA SER A 154 -4.41 -3.18 -5.24
C SER A 154 -5.10 -3.12 -6.60
N ASP A 155 -5.30 -4.29 -7.19
CA ASP A 155 -6.07 -4.52 -8.42
C ASP A 155 -7.48 -3.93 -8.34
N TRP A 156 -8.15 -4.07 -7.20
CA TRP A 156 -9.50 -3.54 -6.96
C TRP A 156 -9.57 -2.02 -7.18
N TRP A 157 -8.54 -1.27 -6.74
CA TRP A 157 -8.51 0.18 -6.95
C TRP A 157 -8.44 0.51 -8.44
N TYR A 158 -7.60 -0.18 -9.21
CA TYR A 158 -7.53 0.01 -10.66
C TYR A 158 -8.86 -0.32 -11.35
N ALA A 159 -9.51 -1.42 -10.96
CA ALA A 159 -10.82 -1.79 -11.51
C ALA A 159 -11.87 -0.70 -11.25
N GLN A 160 -11.90 -0.10 -10.04
CA GLN A 160 -12.79 1.02 -9.72
C GLN A 160 -12.51 2.25 -10.59
N ARG A 161 -11.24 2.59 -10.82
CA ARG A 161 -10.85 3.73 -11.69
C ARG A 161 -11.19 3.48 -13.15
N ILE A 162 -10.96 2.28 -13.66
CA ILE A 162 -11.33 1.90 -15.04
C ILE A 162 -12.85 1.95 -15.22
N ASN A 163 -13.64 1.51 -14.24
CA ASN A 163 -15.09 1.68 -14.25
C ASN A 163 -15.54 3.15 -14.31
N LYS A 164 -14.78 4.09 -13.72
CA LYS A 164 -15.03 5.52 -13.86
C LYS A 164 -14.71 6.02 -15.27
N MET A 165 -13.63 5.53 -15.89
CA MET A 165 -13.27 5.83 -17.28
C MET A 165 -14.33 5.33 -18.28
N ILE A 166 -14.92 4.17 -18.03
CA ILE A 166 -16.05 3.65 -18.83
C ILE A 166 -17.26 4.60 -18.72
N LYS A 167 -17.62 5.02 -17.50
CA LYS A 167 -18.71 5.98 -17.26
C LYS A 167 -18.44 7.34 -17.91
N ALA A 168 -17.18 7.76 -17.99
CA ALA A 168 -16.74 8.98 -18.64
C ALA A 168 -16.63 8.86 -20.17
N LYS A 169 -16.90 7.68 -20.75
CA LYS A 169 -16.75 7.37 -22.18
C LYS A 169 -15.31 7.53 -22.70
N GLU A 170 -14.30 7.34 -21.84
CA GLU A 170 -12.91 7.17 -22.26
C GLU A 170 -12.65 5.73 -22.75
N LEU A 171 -13.44 4.78 -22.24
CA LEU A 171 -13.40 3.36 -22.57
C LEU A 171 -14.81 2.86 -22.86
N GLU A 172 -14.93 1.88 -23.77
CA GLU A 172 -16.18 1.18 -24.06
C GLU A 172 -16.04 -0.32 -23.75
N ILE A 173 -17.15 -0.95 -23.36
CA ILE A 173 -17.23 -2.40 -23.16
C ILE A 173 -17.59 -3.02 -24.50
N VAL A 174 -16.67 -3.82 -25.05
CA VAL A 174 -16.87 -4.56 -26.30
C VAL A 174 -17.54 -5.91 -26.02
N SER A 175 -17.14 -6.58 -24.93
CA SER A 175 -17.75 -7.83 -24.48
C SER A 175 -17.88 -7.82 -22.96
N ASP A 176 -19.12 -7.97 -22.49
CA ASP A 176 -19.45 -8.03 -21.07
C ASP A 176 -19.28 -9.45 -20.51
N ASN A 177 -19.06 -9.56 -19.21
CA ASN A 177 -18.90 -10.84 -18.53
C ASN A 177 -19.41 -10.73 -17.08
N GLU A 178 -19.90 -11.84 -16.52
CA GLU A 178 -20.29 -11.92 -15.11
C GLU A 178 -19.11 -11.58 -14.17
N PHE A 179 -17.90 -11.97 -14.55
CA PHE A 179 -16.68 -11.60 -13.86
C PHE A 179 -16.13 -10.29 -14.41
N ASP A 180 -16.13 -9.24 -13.58
CA ASP A 180 -15.69 -7.88 -13.99
C ASP A 180 -14.32 -7.88 -14.68
N TYR A 181 -13.37 -8.66 -14.17
CA TYR A 181 -12.00 -8.75 -14.69
C TYR A 181 -11.90 -9.45 -16.05
N GLU A 182 -12.93 -10.18 -16.46
CA GLU A 182 -12.98 -10.90 -17.73
C GLU A 182 -13.55 -10.06 -18.89
N LYS A 183 -14.04 -8.85 -18.59
CA LYS A 183 -14.57 -7.93 -19.61
C LYS A 183 -13.52 -7.54 -20.64
N ILE A 184 -13.97 -7.41 -21.88
CA ILE A 184 -13.19 -6.88 -23.00
C ILE A 184 -13.57 -5.43 -23.21
N LEU A 185 -12.58 -4.56 -23.16
CA LEU A 185 -12.69 -3.12 -23.29
C LEU A 185 -11.94 -2.64 -24.52
N LYS A 186 -12.30 -1.45 -24.99
CA LYS A 186 -11.58 -0.73 -26.04
C LYS A 186 -11.56 0.76 -25.70
N LYS A 187 -10.53 1.46 -26.17
CA LYS A 187 -10.47 2.93 -26.09
C LYS A 187 -11.42 3.57 -27.10
N VAL A 188 -12.19 4.56 -26.65
CA VAL A 188 -13.08 5.36 -27.50
C VAL A 188 -12.28 6.34 -28.36
#